data_AF-A0A534UG00-F1
#
_entry.id   AF-A0A534UG00-F1
#
_cell.length_a   1.000
_cell.length_b   1.000
_cell.length_c   1.000
_cell.angle_alpha   90.00
_cell.angle_beta   90.00
_cell.angle_gamma   90.00
#
_symmetry.space_group_name_H-M   'P 1'
#
loop_
_entity.id
_entity.type
_entity.pdbx_description
1 polymer ?
#
loop_
_entity_poly.entity_id
_entity_poly.type
_entity_poly.pdbx_seq_one_letter_code
_entity_poly.pdbx_strand_id
1 'polypeptide(L)'
;MLARELQRPVREIIYRTSGQTHGPITRLMSPSDLGELLKPFVFLDLAGFDDRFAPTPMGFGWHPHSGIATVTVMLEGAVRYAETTGNEGVLPPGGVEWMRA
;
A
#
# COMPACT_ATOMS: atom_id res chain seq x y z
N MET A 1 -15.95 30.55 -25.77
CA MET A 1 -14.84 30.28 -24.84
C MET A 1 -14.36 28.86 -25.10
N LEU A 2 -13.25 28.70 -25.83
CA LEU A 2 -12.67 27.40 -26.15
C LEU A 2 -11.88 26.90 -24.93
N ALA A 3 -12.27 25.76 -24.38
CA ALA A 3 -11.50 25.05 -23.38
C ALA A 3 -10.16 24.63 -23.98
N ARG A 4 -9.05 25.14 -23.42
CA ARG A 4 -7.72 24.66 -23.74
C ARG A 4 -7.61 23.21 -23.26
N GLU A 5 -7.47 22.27 -24.20
CA GLU A 5 -6.98 20.93 -23.91
C GLU A 5 -5.58 21.06 -23.28
N LEU A 6 -5.49 20.77 -21.98
CA LEU A 6 -4.22 20.68 -21.28
C LEU A 6 -3.53 19.39 -21.75
N GLN A 7 -2.70 19.50 -22.79
CA GLN A 7 -1.80 18.43 -23.20
C GLN A 7 -0.82 18.19 -22.03
N ARG A 8 -1.10 17.19 -21.19
CA ARG A 8 -0.26 16.88 -20.04
C ARG A 8 1.09 16.38 -20.58
N PRO A 9 2.22 16.98 -20.18
CA PRO A 9 3.52 16.49 -20.61
C PRO A 9 3.67 15.03 -20.19
N VAL A 10 4.10 14.18 -21.12
CA VAL A 10 4.45 12.80 -20.84
C VAL A 10 5.62 12.84 -19.86
N ARG A 11 5.42 12.30 -18.64
CA ARG A 11 6.47 12.22 -17.64
C ARG A 11 7.43 11.09 -18.02
N GLU A 12 8.72 11.35 -17.92
CA GLU A 12 9.76 10.34 -18.11
C GLU A 12 9.73 9.31 -16.97
N ILE A 13 9.96 8.03 -17.31
CA ILE A 13 10.16 6.98 -16.31
C ILE A 13 11.65 6.92 -15.98
N ILE A 14 12.03 7.51 -14.85
CA ILE A 14 13.43 7.58 -14.40
C ILE A 14 13.86 6.38 -13.54
N TYR A 15 12.90 5.57 -13.07
CA TYR A 15 13.16 4.41 -12.23
C TYR A 15 12.10 3.32 -12.43
N ARG A 16 12.54 2.06 -12.47
CA ARG A 16 11.69 0.86 -12.53
C ARG A 16 12.25 -0.18 -11.56
N THR A 17 11.38 -0.81 -10.78
CA THR A 17 11.74 -1.89 -9.86
C THR A 17 10.66 -2.97 -9.86
N SER A 18 11.07 -4.21 -9.64
CA SER A 18 10.16 -5.32 -9.31
C SER A 18 9.95 -5.46 -7.79
N GLY A 19 10.69 -4.71 -6.98
CA GLY A 19 10.69 -4.82 -5.52
C GLY A 19 11.45 -6.02 -4.98
N GLN A 20 11.36 -6.21 -3.68
CA GLN A 20 11.88 -7.35 -2.93
C GLN A 20 10.72 -8.11 -2.29
N THR A 21 10.59 -9.40 -2.58
CA THR A 21 9.50 -10.23 -2.07
C THR A 21 9.91 -10.97 -0.80
N HIS A 22 9.06 -10.92 0.22
CA HIS A 22 9.17 -11.69 1.44
C HIS A 22 7.80 -12.26 1.82
N GLY A 23 7.63 -13.57 1.61
CA GLY A 23 6.32 -14.20 1.72
C GLY A 23 5.29 -13.52 0.80
N PRO A 24 4.09 -13.16 1.31
CA PRO A 24 3.02 -12.58 0.51
C PRO A 24 3.22 -11.09 0.18
N ILE A 25 4.30 -10.47 0.66
CA ILE A 25 4.55 -9.03 0.45
C ILE A 25 5.70 -8.82 -0.51
N THR A 26 5.46 -8.04 -1.55
CA THR A 26 6.51 -7.47 -2.40
C THR A 26 6.67 -5.99 -2.08
N ARG A 27 7.81 -5.63 -1.48
CA ARG A 27 8.15 -4.24 -1.17
C ARG A 27 8.73 -3.55 -2.39
N LEU A 28 8.03 -2.55 -2.90
CA LEU A 28 8.42 -1.75 -4.05
C LEU A 28 9.22 -0.50 -3.65
N MET A 29 8.98 0.02 -2.44
CA MET A 29 9.66 1.20 -1.92
C MET A 29 9.72 1.19 -0.39
N SER A 30 10.79 1.75 0.16
CA SER A 30 11.05 1.94 1.58
C SER A 30 11.81 3.26 1.86
N PRO A 31 11.94 3.69 3.13
CA PRO A 31 12.74 4.85 3.48
C PRO A 31 14.21 4.73 3.09
N SER A 32 14.74 3.50 3.06
CA SER A 32 16.14 3.22 2.75
C SER A 32 16.44 3.22 1.25
N ASP A 33 15.44 3.31 0.37
CA ASP A 33 15.61 3.40 -1.09
C ASP A 33 15.11 4.75 -1.66
N LEU A 34 13.88 4.83 -2.15
CA LEU A 34 13.28 5.99 -2.79
C LEU A 34 12.49 6.86 -1.81
N GLY A 35 12.28 6.43 -0.57
CA GLY A 35 11.41 7.12 0.39
C GLY A 35 11.84 8.57 0.67
N GLU A 36 13.14 8.89 0.60
CA GLU A 36 13.62 10.28 0.70
C GLU A 36 13.27 11.13 -0.53
N LEU A 37 13.23 10.54 -1.72
CA LEU A 37 12.90 11.22 -2.98
C LEU A 37 11.39 11.35 -3.21
N LEU A 38 10.62 10.40 -2.68
CA LEU A 38 9.18 10.27 -2.93
C LEU A 38 8.32 10.76 -1.77
N LYS A 39 8.89 11.52 -0.83
CA LYS A 39 8.12 12.19 0.23
C LYS A 39 6.89 12.90 -0.37
N PRO A 40 5.70 12.72 0.24
CA PRO A 40 5.45 12.16 1.57
C PRO A 40 5.31 10.62 1.64
N PHE A 41 5.52 9.88 0.55
CA PHE A 41 5.42 8.42 0.57
C PHE A 41 6.70 7.80 1.11
N VAL A 42 6.57 6.94 2.12
CA VAL A 42 7.72 6.30 2.81
C VAL A 42 7.77 4.78 2.65
N PHE A 43 6.65 4.14 2.29
CA PHE A 43 6.58 2.72 1.93
C PHE A 43 5.62 2.54 0.76
N LEU A 44 5.87 1.51 -0.06
CA LEU A 44 4.90 0.96 -0.99
C LEU A 44 5.06 -0.55 -1.06
N ASP A 45 4.03 -1.27 -0.62
CA ASP A 45 3.98 -2.73 -0.62
C ASP A 45 2.85 -3.21 -1.53
N LEU A 46 3.11 -4.28 -2.28
CA LEU A 46 2.10 -5.06 -2.98
C LEU A 46 1.89 -6.37 -2.22
N ALA A 47 0.70 -6.56 -1.66
CA ALA A 47 0.33 -7.75 -0.92
C ALA A 47 -0.46 -8.72 -1.80
N GLY A 48 -0.03 -9.97 -1.87
CA GLY A 48 -0.72 -11.06 -2.57
C GLY A 48 -0.78 -12.29 -1.69
N PHE A 49 -1.96 -12.59 -1.15
CA PHE A 49 -2.22 -13.78 -0.34
C PHE A 49 -2.98 -14.81 -1.16
N ASP A 50 -2.40 -15.99 -1.30
CA ASP A 50 -3.02 -17.14 -1.96
C ASP A 50 -2.53 -18.46 -1.33
N ASP A 51 -3.05 -19.58 -1.85
CA ASP A 51 -2.81 -20.92 -1.33
C ASP A 51 -1.32 -21.32 -1.30
N ARG A 52 -0.46 -20.66 -2.09
CA ARG A 52 0.99 -20.94 -2.11
C ARG A 52 1.66 -20.54 -0.80
N PHE A 53 1.03 -19.67 -0.02
CA PHE A 53 1.56 -19.23 1.26
C PHE A 53 1.04 -20.05 2.44
N ALA A 54 0.16 -21.04 2.24
CA ALA A 54 -0.26 -21.93 3.32
C ALA A 54 0.95 -22.74 3.87
N PRO A 55 1.07 -22.94 5.20
CA PRO A 55 0.13 -22.60 6.26
C PRO A 55 0.38 -21.21 6.91
N THR A 56 1.13 -20.32 6.25
CA THR A 56 1.43 -18.98 6.79
C THR A 56 0.12 -18.28 7.18
N PRO A 57 0.01 -17.75 8.40
CA PRO A 57 -1.17 -16.99 8.80
C PRO A 57 -1.46 -15.88 7.79
N MET A 58 -2.69 -15.83 7.29
CA MET A 58 -3.16 -14.75 6.40
C MET A 58 -3.43 -13.48 7.20
N GLY A 59 -2.39 -12.91 7.82
CA GLY A 59 -2.50 -11.71 8.62
C GLY A 59 -1.16 -11.25 9.21
N PHE A 60 -1.14 -10.00 9.66
CA PHE A 60 0.08 -9.33 10.15
C PHE A 60 0.20 -9.30 11.68
N GLY A 61 -0.82 -9.77 12.40
CA GLY A 61 -0.91 -9.63 13.86
C GLY A 61 -0.96 -8.16 14.31
N TRP A 62 -1.00 -7.95 15.63
CA TRP A 62 -0.93 -6.62 16.22
C TRP A 62 0.47 -6.04 16.08
N HIS A 63 0.59 -4.84 15.53
CA HIS A 63 1.86 -4.11 15.43
C HIS A 63 1.61 -2.58 15.50
N PRO A 64 2.53 -1.81 16.09
CA PRO A 64 2.38 -0.37 16.24
C PRO A 64 2.82 0.41 15.00
N HIS A 65 2.22 1.58 14.80
CA HIS A 65 2.68 2.62 13.88
C HIS A 65 2.75 3.96 14.63
N SER A 66 3.58 4.89 14.15
CA SER A 66 3.68 6.25 14.71
C SER A 66 4.20 7.21 13.65
N GLY A 67 3.61 8.41 13.58
CA GLY A 67 4.10 9.49 12.69
C GLY A 67 3.84 9.24 11.20
N ILE A 68 2.98 8.29 10.86
CA ILE A 68 2.61 7.95 9.49
C ILE A 68 1.09 7.78 9.35
N ALA A 69 0.63 7.78 8.11
CA ALA A 69 -0.68 7.26 7.76
C ALA A 69 -0.52 6.07 6.82
N THR A 70 -1.36 5.05 6.98
CA THR A 70 -1.44 3.93 6.05
C THR A 70 -2.62 4.15 5.12
N VAL A 71 -2.42 3.92 3.83
CA VAL A 71 -3.50 3.88 2.84
C VAL A 71 -3.51 2.49 2.24
N THR A 72 -4.56 1.74 2.52
CA THR A 72 -4.74 0.39 1.98
C THR A 72 -5.76 0.43 0.87
N VAL A 73 -5.38 -0.03 -0.32
CA VAL A 73 -6.30 -0.20 -1.47
C VAL A 73 -6.48 -1.70 -1.69
N MET A 74 -7.72 -2.17 -1.55
CA MET A 74 -8.03 -3.57 -1.79
C MET A 74 -8.29 -3.80 -3.27
N LEU A 75 -7.35 -4.45 -3.96
CA LEU A 75 -7.49 -4.74 -5.39
C LEU A 75 -8.47 -5.90 -5.63
N GLU A 76 -8.27 -7.01 -4.90
CA GLU A 76 -9.07 -8.23 -4.99
C GLU A 76 -9.19 -8.88 -3.61
N GLY A 77 -10.29 -9.60 -3.36
CA GLY A 77 -10.55 -10.20 -2.05
C GLY A 77 -11.01 -9.18 -0.99
N ALA A 78 -10.82 -9.49 0.28
CA ALA A 78 -11.19 -8.61 1.39
C ALA A 78 -10.26 -8.83 2.59
N VAL A 79 -10.06 -7.79 3.41
CA VAL A 79 -9.29 -7.89 4.65
C VAL A 79 -10.10 -7.38 5.84
N ARG A 80 -10.06 -8.11 6.95
CA ARG A 80 -10.54 -7.60 8.24
C ARG A 80 -9.42 -6.82 8.91
N TYR A 81 -9.72 -5.64 9.43
CA TYR A 81 -8.79 -4.83 10.21
C TYR A 81 -9.38 -4.49 11.58
N ALA A 82 -8.50 -4.23 12.54
CA ALA A 82 -8.83 -3.76 13.87
C ALA A 82 -7.71 -2.86 14.38
N GLU A 83 -8.06 -1.82 15.13
CA GLU A 83 -7.17 -0.79 15.66
C GLU A 83 -7.29 -0.71 17.19
N THR A 84 -6.27 -0.14 17.84
CA THR A 84 -6.27 0.08 19.30
C THR A 84 -7.23 1.19 19.75
N THR A 85 -7.74 1.99 18.82
CA THR A 85 -8.77 3.03 19.03
C THR A 85 -10.19 2.45 19.12
N GLY A 86 -10.36 1.15 18.87
CA GLY A 86 -11.65 0.47 18.82
C GLY A 86 -12.29 0.45 17.43
N ASN A 87 -11.67 1.07 16.41
CA ASN A 87 -12.12 0.95 15.03
C ASN A 87 -11.81 -0.46 14.50
N GLU A 88 -12.79 -1.08 13.86
CA GLU A 88 -12.61 -2.35 13.16
C GLU A 88 -13.57 -2.43 11.97
N GLY A 89 -13.28 -3.33 11.03
CA GLY A 89 -14.12 -3.49 9.86
C GLY A 89 -13.60 -4.53 8.88
N VAL A 90 -14.28 -4.61 7.74
CA VAL A 90 -13.85 -5.40 6.59
C VAL A 90 -13.73 -4.46 5.41
N LEU A 91 -12.56 -4.43 4.79
CA LEU A 91 -12.30 -3.67 3.57
C LEU A 91 -12.62 -4.56 2.36
N PRO A 92 -13.69 -4.27 1.59
CA PRO A 92 -14.11 -5.07 0.44
C PRO A 92 -13.26 -4.78 -0.82
N PRO A 93 -13.39 -5.56 -1.91
CA PRO A 93 -12.74 -5.27 -3.18
C PRO A 93 -13.06 -3.85 -3.68
N GLY A 94 -12.04 -3.14 -4.17
CA GLY A 94 -12.12 -1.73 -4.57
C GLY A 94 -12.20 -0.74 -3.39
N GLY A 95 -12.27 -1.23 -2.16
CA GLY A 95 -12.30 -0.41 -0.96
C GLY A 95 -10.96 0.29 -0.69
N VAL A 96 -11.06 1.45 -0.05
CA VAL A 96 -9.90 2.20 0.45
C VAL A 96 -10.05 2.43 1.95
N GLU A 97 -8.98 2.16 2.68
CA GLU A 97 -8.84 2.44 4.11
C GLU A 97 -7.73 3.49 4.30
N TRP A 98 -7.94 4.44 5.20
CA TRP A 98 -6.96 5.45 5.58
C TRP A 98 -6.88 5.57 7.11
N MET A 99 -5.83 4.95 7.68
CA MET A 99 -5.52 5.00 9.10
C MET A 99 -4.50 6.11 9.37
N ARG A 100 -4.67 6.86 10.46
CA ARG A 100 -3.69 7.85 10.93
C ARG A 100 -3.19 7.43 12.31
N ALA A 101 -1.90 7.08 12.40
CA ALA A 101 -1.26 6.55 13.60
C ALA A 101 -0.85 7.66 14.59
#